data_AF-A0A2V0NSE8-F1
#
_entry.id   AF-A0A2V0NSE8-F1
#
_cell.length_a   1.000
_cell.length_b   1.000
_cell.length_c   1.000
_cell.angle_alpha   90.00
_cell.angle_beta   90.00
_cell.angle_gamma   90.00
#
_symmetry.space_group_name_H-M   'P 1'
#
loop_
_entity.id
_entity.type
_entity.pdbx_description
1 polymer ?
#
loop_
_entity_poly.entity_id
_entity_poly.type
_entity_poly.pdbx_seq_one_letter_code
_entity_poly.pdbx_strand_id
1 'polypeptide(L)'
;MAARGSQQQPLALDSAAYGQASGWRKGEDLIDALPYIDPLTPDIKKQVEALIEEEMRSSAKRPADYLKELPPLPPAKFEGHPLLQAEYERVRARQPMPPLDITRFRLDPPPQTKRGDAAAWRAALENANAQLEHQLNRIANLELLLKFGPNTWRAQSQLSAAAGKQVEAQLTDMRKQIDALNRERKVQQMAAGMELRRLEDEWANAVRKNLEICMACEKLEGEVRMLHEQLPEEERQRLTGEAAAAAAAAAAAGEQQQDGGGGSGEGGGGGGGSNGMANGQHGDGPEPMDE
;
A
#
# COMPACT_ATOMS: atom_id res chain seq x y z
N MET A 1 11.95 -37.17 34.53
CA MET A 1 10.70 -36.39 34.32
C MET A 1 10.99 -34.96 34.78
N ALA A 2 10.89 -33.90 34.00
CA ALA A 2 10.35 -33.69 32.67
C ALA A 2 11.15 -32.58 31.96
N ALA A 3 11.31 -32.72 30.65
CA ALA A 3 12.03 -31.79 29.78
C ALA A 3 11.26 -30.46 29.65
N ARG A 4 11.94 -29.33 29.85
CA ARG A 4 11.41 -28.02 29.48
C ARG A 4 11.69 -27.78 28.00
N GLY A 5 10.62 -27.66 27.22
CA GLY A 5 10.69 -27.38 25.79
C GLY A 5 11.38 -26.05 25.51
N SER A 6 12.35 -26.08 24.60
CA SER A 6 12.94 -24.90 23.99
C SER A 6 11.86 -24.14 23.22
N GLN A 7 11.49 -22.95 23.70
CA GLN A 7 10.79 -22.00 22.85
C GLN A 7 11.77 -21.58 21.76
N GLN A 8 11.60 -22.13 20.57
CA GLN A 8 12.27 -21.64 19.37
C GLN A 8 11.79 -20.21 19.15
N GLN A 9 12.67 -19.23 19.36
CA GLN A 9 12.46 -17.89 18.83
C GLN A 9 12.22 -18.03 17.32
N PRO A 10 11.17 -17.38 16.77
CA PRO A 10 10.98 -17.38 15.32
C PRO A 10 12.25 -16.80 14.70
N LEU A 11 12.82 -17.50 13.71
CA LEU A 11 13.96 -17.06 12.93
C LEU A 11 13.65 -15.67 12.37
N ALA A 12 14.18 -14.63 13.02
CA ALA A 12 14.19 -13.29 12.45
C ALA A 12 15.12 -13.36 11.26
N LEU A 13 14.54 -13.43 10.05
CA LEU A 13 15.29 -13.21 8.84
C LEU A 13 15.74 -11.75 8.90
N ASP A 14 17.03 -11.51 9.10
CA ASP A 14 17.65 -10.20 8.88
C ASP A 14 17.60 -9.91 7.38
N SER A 15 16.41 -9.61 6.86
CA SER A 15 16.22 -9.23 5.47
C SER A 15 16.61 -7.77 5.32
N ALA A 16 17.75 -7.51 4.71
CA ALA A 16 18.06 -6.17 4.21
C ALA A 16 17.00 -5.80 3.16
N ALA A 17 16.06 -4.91 3.51
CA ALA A 17 15.05 -4.43 2.58
C ALA A 17 15.73 -3.84 1.33
N TYR A 18 15.25 -4.22 0.14
CA TYR A 18 15.68 -3.63 -1.13
C TYR A 18 15.16 -2.19 -1.25
N GLY A 19 15.78 -1.25 -0.54
CA GLY A 19 15.50 0.18 -0.64
C GLY A 19 14.60 0.74 0.47
N GLN A 20 14.48 2.07 0.50
CA GLN A 20 13.67 2.80 1.49
C GLN A 20 12.25 3.00 0.97
N ALA A 21 11.26 2.55 1.74
CA ALA A 21 9.87 2.87 1.48
C ALA A 21 9.63 4.39 1.59
N SER A 22 8.82 4.94 0.66
CA SER A 22 8.50 6.37 0.55
C SER A 22 7.00 6.59 0.71
N GLY A 23 6.59 7.78 1.17
CA GLY A 23 5.20 8.11 1.49
C GLY A 23 4.67 7.32 2.69
N TRP A 24 3.46 6.78 2.57
CA TRP A 24 2.69 6.14 3.65
C TRP A 24 3.32 4.90 4.29
N ARG A 25 4.38 4.38 3.66
CA ARG A 25 5.19 3.26 4.18
C ARG A 25 6.57 3.69 4.70
N LYS A 26 6.82 4.99 4.89
CA LYS A 26 8.13 5.50 5.32
C LYS A 26 8.49 4.93 6.71
N GLY A 27 9.57 4.17 6.77
CA GLY A 27 10.02 3.48 7.99
C GLY A 27 9.48 2.07 8.16
N GLU A 28 8.70 1.56 7.20
CA GLU A 28 8.37 0.13 7.08
C GLU A 28 9.37 -0.56 6.16
N ASP A 29 9.61 -1.85 6.42
CA ASP A 29 10.39 -2.71 5.54
C ASP A 29 9.66 -2.86 4.20
N LEU A 30 10.40 -2.79 3.09
CA LEU A 30 9.82 -2.98 1.77
C LEU A 30 9.41 -4.44 1.60
N ILE A 31 8.10 -4.68 1.62
CA ILE A 31 7.53 -6.01 1.35
C ILE A 31 7.72 -6.30 -0.14
N ASP A 32 8.48 -7.35 -0.45
CA ASP A 32 8.65 -7.82 -1.82
C ASP A 32 7.48 -8.75 -2.22
N ALA A 33 6.92 -8.51 -3.39
CA ALA A 33 5.90 -9.34 -4.00
C ALA A 33 6.14 -9.34 -5.52
N LEU A 34 6.11 -10.54 -6.13
CA LEU A 34 6.51 -10.76 -7.52
C LEU A 34 5.33 -11.16 -8.45
N PRO A 35 4.40 -10.24 -8.79
CA PRO A 35 3.22 -10.54 -9.61
C PRO A 35 3.47 -11.22 -10.96
N TYR A 36 4.63 -11.00 -11.60
CA TYR A 36 4.93 -11.60 -12.90
C TYR A 36 5.35 -13.08 -12.80
N ILE A 37 5.73 -13.55 -11.60
CA ILE A 37 6.16 -14.92 -11.34
C ILE A 37 5.11 -15.68 -10.55
N ASP A 38 4.45 -15.00 -9.62
CA ASP A 38 3.40 -15.53 -8.76
C ASP A 38 2.05 -14.88 -9.09
N PRO A 39 1.30 -15.44 -10.06
CA PRO A 39 0.00 -14.91 -10.44
C PRO A 39 -1.05 -15.27 -9.39
N LEU A 40 -1.70 -14.23 -8.83
CA LEU A 40 -2.81 -14.41 -7.90
C LEU A 40 -4.02 -15.06 -8.59
N THR A 41 -4.29 -16.32 -8.29
CA THR A 41 -5.49 -17.02 -8.76
C THR A 41 -6.73 -16.51 -8.01
N PRO A 42 -7.93 -16.54 -8.63
CA PRO A 42 -9.13 -16.02 -8.01
C PRO A 42 -9.50 -16.72 -6.70
N ASP A 43 -9.11 -17.99 -6.53
CA ASP A 43 -9.38 -18.76 -5.31
C ASP A 43 -8.47 -18.32 -4.16
N ILE A 44 -7.17 -18.14 -4.43
CA ILE A 44 -6.22 -17.60 -3.43
C ILE A 44 -6.65 -16.19 -3.03
N LYS A 45 -7.10 -15.35 -3.99
CA LYS A 45 -7.60 -14.01 -3.68
C LYS A 45 -8.76 -14.04 -2.68
N LYS A 46 -9.74 -14.91 -2.86
CA LYS A 46 -10.87 -15.05 -1.93
C LYS A 46 -10.43 -15.52 -0.55
N GLN A 47 -9.48 -16.45 -0.49
CA GLN A 47 -8.93 -16.93 0.79
C GLN A 47 -8.19 -15.81 1.52
N VAL A 48 -7.36 -15.05 0.80
CA VAL A 48 -6.64 -13.89 1.35
C VAL A 48 -7.61 -12.80 1.82
N GLU A 49 -8.66 -12.50 1.05
CA GLU A 49 -9.70 -11.54 1.44
C GLU A 49 -10.42 -11.97 2.72
N ALA A 50 -10.75 -13.26 2.87
CA ALA A 50 -11.36 -13.79 4.08
C ALA A 50 -10.43 -13.67 5.31
N LEU A 51 -9.14 -13.99 5.15
CA LEU A 51 -8.14 -13.83 6.21
C LEU A 51 -7.94 -12.37 6.60
N ILE A 52 -7.95 -11.45 5.62
CA ILE A 52 -7.90 -10.00 5.90
C ILE A 52 -9.14 -9.58 6.68
N GLU A 53 -10.33 -10.06 6.32
CA GLU A 53 -11.57 -9.72 7.03
C GLU A 53 -11.57 -10.26 8.47
N GLU A 54 -11.09 -11.48 8.68
CA GLU A 54 -10.92 -12.07 10.01
C GLU A 54 -9.94 -11.25 10.86
N GLU A 55 -8.81 -10.84 10.30
CA GLU A 55 -7.83 -10.00 10.99
C GLU A 55 -8.38 -8.59 11.25
N MET A 56 -9.15 -8.03 10.33
CA MET A 56 -9.86 -6.75 10.54
C MET A 56 -10.91 -6.85 11.65
N ARG A 57 -11.50 -8.03 11.88
CA ARG A 57 -12.47 -8.29 12.94
C ARG A 57 -11.80 -8.55 14.29
N SER A 58 -10.67 -9.26 14.30
CA SER A 58 -9.93 -9.64 15.51
C SER A 58 -9.02 -8.52 16.04
N SER A 59 -8.53 -7.66 15.15
CA SER A 59 -7.54 -6.64 15.53
C SER A 59 -8.16 -5.48 16.31
N ALA A 60 -7.59 -5.20 17.48
CA ALA A 60 -7.93 -4.02 18.29
C ALA A 60 -7.24 -2.74 17.78
N LYS A 61 -6.31 -2.86 16.82
CA LYS A 61 -5.61 -1.74 16.19
C LYS A 61 -6.53 -1.13 15.15
N ARG A 62 -6.92 0.14 15.35
CA ARG A 62 -7.64 0.88 14.30
C ARG A 62 -6.74 1.01 13.07
N PRO A 63 -7.27 0.85 11.84
CA PRO A 63 -6.51 1.17 10.64
C PRO A 63 -5.91 2.56 10.78
N ALA A 64 -4.62 2.69 10.50
CA ALA A 64 -3.98 4.01 10.51
C ALA A 64 -4.71 4.94 9.52
N ASP A 65 -4.76 6.24 9.84
CA ASP A 65 -5.53 7.22 9.07
C ASP A 65 -4.89 7.49 7.69
N TYR A 66 -5.34 6.74 6.67
CA TYR A 66 -4.85 6.81 5.29
C TYR A 66 -4.89 8.23 4.68
N LEU A 67 -5.61 9.16 5.30
CA LEU A 67 -5.68 10.57 4.87
C LEU A 67 -4.61 11.47 5.49
N LYS A 68 -3.84 10.99 6.47
CA LYS A 68 -2.84 11.80 7.21
C LYS A 68 -1.77 12.44 6.32
N GLU A 69 -1.41 11.78 5.22
CA GLU A 69 -0.39 12.30 4.28
C GLU A 69 -0.97 13.14 3.16
N LEU A 70 -2.28 13.08 2.95
CA LEU A 70 -2.93 13.97 2.00
C LEU A 70 -2.95 15.37 2.61
N PRO A 71 -2.63 16.41 1.83
CA PRO A 71 -2.82 17.77 2.32
C PRO A 71 -4.28 17.94 2.74
N PRO A 72 -4.55 18.67 3.84
CA PRO A 72 -5.91 18.89 4.28
C PRO A 72 -6.71 19.51 3.14
N LEU A 73 -7.98 19.09 3.02
CA LEU A 73 -8.85 19.60 1.97
C LEU A 73 -8.87 21.13 2.06
N PRO A 74 -8.52 21.86 0.99
CA PRO A 74 -8.51 23.31 1.04
C PRO A 74 -9.91 23.80 1.41
N PRO A 75 -10.03 24.77 2.35
CA PRO A 75 -11.32 25.31 2.71
C PRO A 75 -11.96 25.96 1.48
N ALA A 76 -13.30 25.96 1.43
CA ALA A 76 -14.02 26.62 0.36
C ALA A 76 -13.76 28.13 0.42
N LYS A 77 -12.94 28.64 -0.52
CA LYS A 77 -12.58 30.05 -0.62
C LYS A 77 -13.67 30.79 -1.39
N PHE A 78 -14.67 31.31 -0.68
CA PHE A 78 -15.66 32.24 -1.23
C PHE A 78 -15.39 33.69 -0.82
N GLU A 79 -14.21 33.97 -0.28
CA GLU A 79 -13.77 35.31 0.10
C GLU A 79 -13.88 36.26 -1.12
N GLY A 80 -14.60 37.37 -0.94
CA GLY A 80 -14.86 38.34 -2.02
C GLY A 80 -16.02 37.98 -2.97
N HIS A 81 -16.68 36.83 -2.78
CA HIS A 81 -17.77 36.37 -3.63
C HIS A 81 -19.04 36.05 -2.80
N PRO A 82 -19.78 37.09 -2.35
CA PRO A 82 -20.97 36.90 -1.50
C PRO A 82 -22.06 36.05 -2.16
N LEU A 83 -22.17 36.11 -3.49
CA LEU A 83 -23.12 35.27 -4.24
C LEU A 83 -22.77 33.79 -4.15
N LEU A 84 -21.48 33.43 -4.26
CA LEU A 84 -21.04 32.04 -4.18
C LEU A 84 -21.21 31.49 -2.77
N GLN A 85 -20.96 32.32 -1.75
CA GLN A 85 -21.17 31.94 -0.36
C GLN A 85 -22.65 31.67 -0.07
N ALA A 86 -23.56 32.54 -0.52
CA ALA A 86 -25.00 32.34 -0.36
C ALA A 86 -25.50 31.07 -1.08
N GLU A 87 -25.02 30.83 -2.30
CA GLU A 87 -25.35 29.60 -3.05
C GLU A 87 -24.81 28.34 -2.38
N TYR A 88 -23.59 28.40 -1.84
CA TYR A 88 -23.00 27.30 -1.07
C TYR A 88 -23.82 26.99 0.18
N GLU A 89 -24.25 28.01 0.91
CA GLU A 89 -25.12 27.84 2.09
C GLU A 89 -26.49 27.26 1.71
N ARG A 90 -27.10 27.70 0.60
CA ARG A 90 -28.35 27.15 0.07
C ARG A 90 -28.20 25.66 -0.25
N VAL A 91 -27.15 25.29 -0.98
CA VAL A 91 -26.87 23.89 -1.36
C VAL A 91 -26.57 23.04 -0.13
N ARG A 92 -25.79 23.56 0.82
CA ARG A 92 -25.51 22.92 2.11
C ARG A 92 -26.80 22.68 2.90
N ALA A 93 -27.75 23.61 2.84
CA ALA A 93 -29.08 23.50 3.45
C ALA A 93 -30.06 22.66 2.61
N ARG A 94 -29.64 22.09 1.47
CA ARG A 94 -30.47 21.32 0.52
C ARG A 94 -31.73 22.06 0.07
N GLN A 95 -31.69 23.38 0.03
CA GLN A 95 -32.80 24.19 -0.45
C GLN A 95 -32.82 24.17 -1.99
N PRO A 96 -33.99 23.93 -2.61
CA PRO A 96 -34.13 23.95 -4.06
C PRO A 96 -33.89 25.38 -4.60
N MET A 97 -33.37 25.47 -5.82
CA MET A 97 -33.17 26.75 -6.50
C MET A 97 -34.53 27.42 -6.78
N PRO A 98 -34.70 28.72 -6.52
CA PRO A 98 -35.91 29.43 -6.91
C PRO A 98 -36.07 29.39 -8.43
N PRO A 99 -37.30 29.26 -8.95
CA PRO A 99 -37.53 29.26 -10.38
C PRO A 99 -37.06 30.59 -10.99
N LEU A 100 -36.48 30.51 -12.18
CA LEU A 100 -36.05 31.70 -12.91
C LEU A 100 -37.26 32.58 -13.23
N ASP A 101 -37.17 33.86 -12.89
CA ASP A 101 -38.20 34.82 -13.28
C ASP A 101 -38.12 35.09 -14.80
N ILE A 102 -39.10 34.55 -15.52
CA ILE A 102 -39.24 34.74 -16.97
C ILE A 102 -40.19 35.88 -17.33
N THR A 103 -40.86 36.48 -16.35
CA THR A 103 -41.88 37.53 -16.60
C THR A 103 -41.25 38.79 -17.18
N ARG A 104 -40.01 39.11 -16.77
CA ARG A 104 -39.20 40.20 -17.32
C ARG A 104 -38.92 40.06 -18.82
N PHE A 105 -38.92 38.84 -19.36
CA PHE A 105 -38.63 38.59 -20.78
C PHE A 105 -39.89 38.45 -21.64
N ARG A 106 -41.07 38.69 -21.06
CA ARG A 106 -42.36 38.64 -21.73
C ARG A 106 -42.97 40.03 -21.80
N LEU A 107 -43.69 40.34 -22.88
CA LEU A 107 -44.52 41.54 -22.98
C LEU A 107 -45.96 41.22 -22.55
N ASP A 108 -46.12 40.71 -21.34
CA ASP A 108 -47.45 40.40 -20.81
C ASP A 108 -48.14 41.69 -20.34
N PRO A 109 -49.42 41.92 -20.69
CA PRO A 109 -50.18 43.03 -20.14
C PRO A 109 -50.35 42.85 -18.62
N PRO A 110 -50.62 43.94 -17.87
CA PRO A 110 -50.87 43.82 -16.44
C PRO A 110 -52.04 42.85 -16.17
N PRO A 111 -51.99 42.08 -15.05
CA PRO A 111 -53.02 41.12 -14.69
C PRO A 111 -54.41 41.74 -14.73
N GLN A 112 -55.44 40.97 -15.12
CA GLN A 112 -56.82 41.46 -15.29
C GLN A 112 -57.30 42.30 -14.09
N THR A 113 -56.92 41.89 -12.88
CA THR A 113 -57.27 42.55 -11.61
C THR A 113 -56.59 43.90 -11.39
N LYS A 114 -55.47 44.17 -12.07
CA LYS A 114 -54.67 45.40 -11.96
C LYS A 114 -54.76 46.31 -13.19
N ARG A 115 -55.63 46.01 -14.16
CA ARG A 115 -55.79 46.85 -15.38
C ARG A 115 -56.42 48.22 -15.12
N GLY A 116 -57.10 48.40 -13.99
CA GLY A 116 -57.57 49.73 -13.56
C GLY A 116 -56.49 50.58 -12.90
N ASP A 117 -55.33 50.00 -12.58
CA ASP A 117 -54.22 50.69 -11.91
C ASP A 117 -53.25 51.25 -12.95
N ALA A 118 -53.10 52.58 -12.96
CA ALA A 118 -52.16 53.27 -13.84
C ALA A 118 -50.70 52.90 -13.55
N ALA A 119 -50.35 52.54 -12.31
CA ALA A 119 -48.98 52.15 -11.97
C ALA A 119 -48.60 50.80 -12.61
N ALA A 120 -49.53 49.83 -12.61
CA ALA A 120 -49.32 48.54 -13.27
C ALA A 120 -49.10 48.68 -14.79
N TRP A 121 -49.81 49.60 -15.45
CA TRP A 121 -49.57 49.91 -16.86
C TRP A 121 -48.25 50.61 -17.12
N ARG A 122 -47.81 51.52 -16.23
CA ARG A 122 -46.47 52.15 -16.33
C ARG A 122 -45.36 51.10 -16.24
N ALA A 123 -45.44 50.19 -15.27
CA ALA A 123 -44.46 49.11 -15.12
C ALA A 123 -44.41 48.19 -16.36
N ALA A 124 -45.57 47.86 -16.93
CA ALA A 124 -45.63 47.07 -18.17
C ALA A 124 -45.02 47.83 -19.37
N LEU A 125 -45.25 49.15 -19.46
CA LEU A 125 -44.66 50.00 -20.49
C LEU A 125 -43.13 50.13 -20.33
N GLU A 126 -42.63 50.30 -19.12
CA GLU A 126 -41.20 50.33 -18.82
C GLU A 126 -40.52 49.02 -19.21
N ASN A 127 -41.15 47.88 -18.91
CA ASN A 127 -40.67 46.57 -19.35
C ASN A 127 -40.65 46.44 -20.88
N ALA A 128 -41.69 46.92 -21.57
CA ALA A 128 -41.74 46.93 -23.03
C ALA A 128 -40.61 47.80 -23.65
N ASN A 129 -40.35 48.98 -23.07
CA ASN A 129 -39.25 49.85 -23.49
C ASN A 129 -37.89 49.18 -23.26
N ALA A 130 -37.67 48.58 -22.09
CA ALA A 130 -36.45 47.84 -21.79
C ALA A 130 -36.23 46.68 -22.78
N GLN A 131 -37.31 45.98 -23.16
CA GLN A 131 -37.24 44.91 -24.15
C GLN A 131 -36.93 45.40 -25.56
N LEU A 132 -37.45 46.57 -25.96
CA LEU A 132 -37.09 47.21 -27.23
C LEU A 132 -35.59 47.47 -27.30
N GLU A 133 -35.02 48.08 -26.26
CA GLU A 133 -33.57 48.33 -26.18
C GLU A 133 -32.75 47.03 -26.21
N HIS A 134 -33.22 45.98 -25.52
CA HIS A 134 -32.59 44.66 -25.61
C HIS A 134 -32.65 44.07 -27.02
N GLN A 135 -33.72 44.27 -27.79
CA GLN A 135 -33.77 43.84 -29.20
C GLN A 135 -32.79 44.62 -30.07
N LEU A 136 -32.66 45.94 -29.87
CA LEU A 136 -31.67 46.74 -30.59
C LEU A 136 -30.24 46.27 -30.30
N ASN A 137 -29.93 46.03 -29.03
CA ASN A 137 -28.64 45.47 -28.62
C ASN A 137 -28.41 44.06 -29.23
N ARG A 138 -29.45 43.23 -29.26
CA ARG A 138 -29.40 41.90 -29.90
C ARG A 138 -29.09 42.01 -31.39
N ILE A 139 -29.70 42.94 -32.12
CA ILE A 139 -29.42 43.17 -33.54
C ILE A 139 -27.95 43.54 -33.71
N ALA A 140 -27.44 44.52 -32.94
CA ALA A 140 -26.04 44.93 -32.99
C ALA A 140 -25.08 43.75 -32.68
N ASN A 141 -25.37 42.94 -31.67
CA ASN A 141 -24.58 41.75 -31.34
C ASN A 141 -24.62 40.69 -32.45
N LEU A 142 -25.78 40.50 -33.11
CA LEU A 142 -25.92 39.58 -34.23
C LEU A 142 -25.17 40.07 -35.46
N GLU A 143 -25.14 41.37 -35.73
CA GLU A 143 -24.33 41.96 -36.80
C GLU A 143 -22.84 41.74 -36.56
N LEU A 144 -22.37 41.93 -35.31
CA LEU A 144 -20.99 41.61 -34.92
C LEU A 144 -20.70 40.11 -35.07
N LEU A 145 -21.62 39.24 -34.64
CA LEU A 145 -21.48 37.80 -34.78
C LEU A 145 -21.45 37.38 -36.26
N LEU A 146 -22.28 37.97 -37.11
CA LEU A 146 -22.28 37.67 -38.53
C LEU A 146 -20.94 38.07 -39.19
N LYS A 147 -20.39 39.22 -38.78
CA LYS A 147 -19.11 39.73 -39.29
C LYS A 147 -17.89 38.96 -38.81
N PHE A 148 -17.82 38.61 -37.53
CA PHE A 148 -16.61 38.06 -36.90
C PHE A 148 -16.75 36.60 -36.43
N GLY A 149 -17.97 36.10 -36.26
CA GLY A 149 -18.27 34.78 -35.73
C GLY A 149 -17.63 33.64 -36.52
N PRO A 150 -17.79 33.55 -37.85
CA PRO A 150 -17.22 32.45 -38.62
C PRO A 150 -15.69 32.33 -38.50
N ASN A 151 -14.99 33.46 -38.49
CA ASN A 151 -13.53 33.50 -38.37
C ASN A 151 -13.09 33.14 -36.94
N THR A 152 -13.74 33.71 -35.93
CA THR A 152 -13.45 33.44 -34.51
C THR A 152 -13.73 31.98 -34.16
N TRP A 153 -14.84 31.43 -34.65
CA TRP A 153 -15.20 30.03 -34.42
C TRP A 153 -14.18 29.07 -35.04
N ARG A 154 -13.73 29.33 -36.28
CA ARG A 154 -12.67 28.53 -36.91
C ARG A 154 -11.36 28.59 -36.12
N ALA A 155 -10.95 29.77 -35.65
CA ALA A 155 -9.76 29.91 -34.81
C ALA A 155 -9.90 29.13 -33.49
N GLN A 156 -11.05 29.25 -32.81
CA GLN A 156 -11.30 28.53 -31.56
C GLN A 156 -11.35 27.01 -31.76
N SER A 157 -11.92 26.54 -32.88
CA SER A 157 -11.92 25.12 -33.23
C SER A 157 -10.51 24.60 -33.45
N GLN A 158 -9.64 25.36 -34.12
CA GLN A 158 -8.23 25.01 -34.31
C GLN A 158 -7.48 24.97 -32.98
N LEU A 159 -7.67 25.96 -32.11
CA LEU A 159 -7.07 25.99 -30.78
C LEU A 159 -7.50 24.78 -29.95
N SER A 160 -8.80 24.45 -29.95
CA SER A 160 -9.35 23.30 -29.24
C SER A 160 -8.79 21.98 -29.78
N ALA A 161 -8.65 21.86 -31.10
CA ALA A 161 -8.03 20.69 -31.73
C ALA A 161 -6.54 20.56 -31.39
N ALA A 162 -5.80 21.67 -31.33
CA ALA A 162 -4.40 21.67 -30.92
C ALA A 162 -4.23 21.27 -29.45
N ALA A 163 -5.07 21.79 -28.55
CA ALA A 163 -5.11 21.39 -27.15
C ALA A 163 -5.43 19.89 -27.00
N GLY A 164 -6.38 19.37 -27.77
CA GLY A 164 -6.69 17.93 -27.82
C GLY A 164 -5.47 17.10 -28.20
N LYS A 165 -4.78 17.46 -29.29
CA LYS A 165 -3.55 16.77 -29.72
C LYS A 165 -2.44 16.80 -28.67
N GLN A 166 -2.31 17.91 -27.93
CA GLN A 166 -1.32 18.01 -26.87
C GLN A 166 -1.61 17.03 -25.72
N VAL A 167 -2.87 16.94 -25.29
CA VAL A 167 -3.28 16.00 -24.23
C VAL A 167 -3.13 14.55 -24.71
N GLU A 168 -3.48 14.26 -25.96
CA GLU A 168 -3.25 12.94 -26.57
C GLU A 168 -1.76 12.57 -26.59
N ALA A 169 -0.88 13.50 -26.98
CA ALA A 169 0.56 13.28 -26.95
C ALA A 169 1.06 12.98 -25.53
N GLN A 170 0.66 13.78 -24.53
CA GLN A 170 1.00 13.54 -23.12
C GLN A 170 0.53 12.16 -22.65
N LEU A 171 -0.69 11.76 -23.02
CA LEU A 171 -1.23 10.45 -22.69
C LEU A 171 -0.42 9.32 -23.34
N THR A 172 -0.03 9.47 -24.62
CA THR A 172 0.81 8.47 -25.28
C THR A 172 2.19 8.35 -24.64
N ASP A 173 2.79 9.46 -24.21
CA ASP A 173 4.09 9.45 -23.55
C ASP A 173 4.01 8.82 -22.15
N MET A 174 2.97 9.11 -21.38
CA MET A 174 2.71 8.44 -20.10
C MET A 174 2.52 6.94 -20.28
N ARG A 175 1.80 6.50 -21.32
CA ARG A 175 1.67 5.06 -21.64
C ARG A 175 3.02 4.43 -21.97
N LYS A 176 3.87 5.09 -22.76
CA LYS A 176 5.23 4.60 -23.04
C LYS A 176 6.07 4.47 -21.77
N GLN A 177 5.95 5.42 -20.84
CA GLN A 177 6.65 5.37 -19.55
C GLN A 177 6.16 4.20 -18.69
N ILE A 178 4.84 4.00 -18.61
CA ILE A 178 4.23 2.84 -17.93
C ILE A 178 4.73 1.52 -18.54
N ASP A 179 4.72 1.41 -19.87
CA ASP A 179 5.17 0.21 -20.57
C ASP A 179 6.67 -0.06 -20.36
N ALA A 180 7.50 0.99 -20.37
CA ALA A 180 8.94 0.86 -20.11
C ALA A 180 9.19 0.33 -18.68
N LEU A 181 8.52 0.91 -17.69
CA LEU A 181 8.61 0.50 -16.29
C LEU A 181 8.06 -0.92 -16.07
N ASN A 182 6.96 -1.29 -16.73
CA ASN A 182 6.42 -2.66 -16.66
C ASN A 182 7.36 -3.68 -17.30
N ARG A 183 8.03 -3.33 -18.41
CA ARG A 183 9.06 -4.18 -19.03
C ARG A 183 10.26 -4.37 -18.10
N GLU A 184 10.74 -3.29 -17.50
CA GLU A 184 11.84 -3.34 -16.54
C GLU A 184 11.49 -4.22 -15.33
N ARG A 185 10.33 -3.99 -14.71
CA ARG A 185 9.82 -4.82 -13.60
C ARG A 185 9.73 -6.28 -14.00
N LYS A 186 9.19 -6.59 -15.19
CA LYS A 186 9.09 -7.97 -15.65
C LYS A 186 10.46 -8.64 -15.78
N VAL A 187 11.46 -7.94 -16.32
CA VAL A 187 12.82 -8.48 -16.45
C VAL A 187 13.45 -8.73 -15.08
N GLN A 188 13.36 -7.75 -14.17
CA GLN A 188 13.89 -7.85 -12.80
C GLN A 188 13.24 -9.01 -12.04
N GLN A 189 11.90 -9.10 -12.10
CA GLN A 189 11.17 -10.18 -11.45
C GLN A 189 11.57 -11.52 -12.05
N MET A 190 11.51 -11.70 -13.38
CA MET A 190 11.90 -12.98 -14.01
C MET A 190 13.32 -13.42 -13.64
N ALA A 191 14.27 -12.49 -13.52
CA ALA A 191 15.62 -12.80 -13.03
C ALA A 191 15.62 -13.29 -11.58
N ALA A 192 14.93 -12.59 -10.68
CA ALA A 192 14.76 -13.01 -9.29
C ALA A 192 14.07 -14.37 -9.17
N GLY A 193 13.06 -14.67 -10.00
CA GLY A 193 12.37 -15.96 -10.00
C GLY A 193 13.24 -17.12 -10.47
N MET A 194 14.17 -16.90 -11.40
CA MET A 194 15.15 -17.93 -11.75
C MET A 194 16.07 -18.25 -10.58
N GLU A 195 16.49 -17.20 -9.86
CA GLU A 195 17.35 -17.36 -8.68
C GLU A 195 16.62 -18.03 -7.52
N LEU A 196 15.36 -17.67 -7.27
CA LEU A 196 14.52 -18.32 -6.27
C LEU A 196 14.36 -19.82 -6.55
N ARG A 197 14.07 -20.20 -7.81
CA ARG A 197 13.98 -21.62 -8.19
C ARG A 197 15.29 -22.36 -7.99
N ARG A 198 16.43 -21.74 -8.35
CA ARG A 198 17.76 -22.32 -8.12
C ARG A 198 18.00 -22.58 -6.64
N LEU A 199 17.67 -21.61 -5.78
CA LEU A 199 17.82 -21.73 -4.33
C LEU A 199 16.85 -22.77 -3.74
N GLU A 200 15.61 -22.85 -4.24
CA GLU A 200 14.64 -23.89 -3.86
C GLU A 200 15.15 -25.30 -4.20
N ASP A 201 15.71 -25.48 -5.40
CA ASP A 201 16.29 -26.76 -5.83
C ASP A 201 17.51 -27.14 -4.98
N GLU A 202 18.40 -26.18 -4.70
CA GLU A 202 19.55 -26.39 -3.81
C GLU A 202 19.13 -26.75 -2.40
N TRP A 203 18.13 -26.05 -1.86
CA TRP A 203 17.55 -26.35 -0.56
C TRP A 203 16.92 -27.76 -0.54
N ALA A 204 16.10 -28.11 -1.53
CA ALA A 204 15.45 -29.42 -1.62
C ALA A 204 16.49 -30.55 -1.74
N ASN A 205 17.56 -30.32 -2.50
CA ASN A 205 18.67 -31.27 -2.63
C ASN A 205 19.46 -31.41 -1.32
N ALA A 206 19.73 -30.30 -0.61
CA ALA A 206 20.40 -30.34 0.68
C ALA A 206 19.56 -31.09 1.73
N VAL A 207 18.26 -30.85 1.79
CA VAL A 207 17.33 -31.58 2.67
C VAL A 207 17.31 -33.07 2.33
N ARG A 208 17.21 -33.43 1.04
CA ARG A 208 17.24 -34.83 0.60
C ARG A 208 18.56 -35.50 0.96
N LYS A 209 19.69 -34.85 0.70
CA LYS A 209 21.01 -35.37 1.03
C LYS A 209 21.18 -35.58 2.54
N ASN A 210 20.69 -34.65 3.36
CA ASN A 210 20.70 -34.82 4.81
C ASN A 210 19.85 -36.01 5.24
N LEU A 211 18.68 -36.21 4.64
CA LEU A 211 17.84 -37.39 4.91
C LEU A 211 18.54 -38.69 4.51
N GLU A 212 19.16 -38.75 3.33
CA GLU A 212 19.93 -39.90 2.85
C GLU A 212 21.11 -40.22 3.78
N ILE A 213 21.81 -39.20 4.28
CA ILE A 213 22.90 -39.36 5.26
C ILE A 213 22.34 -39.93 6.57
N CYS A 214 21.26 -39.37 7.11
CA CYS A 214 20.63 -39.89 8.33
C CYS A 214 20.22 -41.35 8.19
N MET A 215 19.62 -41.73 7.06
CA MET A 215 19.25 -43.12 6.77
C MET A 215 20.47 -44.05 6.66
N ALA A 216 21.54 -43.58 6.02
CA ALA A 216 22.79 -44.35 5.92
C ALA A 216 23.47 -44.52 7.28
N CYS A 217 23.49 -43.47 8.11
CA CYS A 217 23.97 -43.52 9.49
C CYS A 217 23.16 -44.50 10.33
N GLU A 218 21.83 -44.45 10.28
CA GLU A 218 20.96 -45.38 11.02
C GLU A 218 21.21 -46.84 10.60
N LYS A 219 21.38 -47.10 9.29
CA LYS A 219 21.71 -48.43 8.79
C LYS A 219 23.08 -48.91 9.28
N LEU A 220 24.11 -48.07 9.18
CA LEU A 220 25.45 -48.38 9.67
C LEU A 220 25.47 -48.61 11.18
N GLU A 221 24.76 -47.79 11.96
CA GLU A 221 24.59 -47.98 13.39
C GLU A 221 23.84 -49.27 13.73
N GLY A 222 22.88 -49.69 12.90
CA GLY A 222 22.22 -50.98 13.00
C GLY A 222 23.17 -52.16 12.72
N GLU A 223 23.95 -52.07 11.65
CA GLU A 223 24.98 -53.07 11.30
C GLU A 223 26.07 -53.18 12.38
N VAL A 224 26.55 -52.04 12.90
CA VAL A 224 27.51 -52.00 14.02
C VAL A 224 26.90 -52.62 15.28
N ARG A 225 25.64 -52.34 15.60
CA ARG A 225 24.92 -52.98 16.73
C ARG A 225 24.86 -54.51 16.55
N MET A 226 24.50 -54.97 15.36
CA MET A 226 24.42 -56.40 15.02
C MET A 226 25.78 -57.11 15.03
N LEU A 227 26.86 -56.44 14.66
CA LEU A 227 28.21 -56.98 14.77
C LEU A 227 28.69 -56.99 16.23
N HIS A 228 28.35 -55.96 17.01
CA HIS A 228 28.65 -55.91 18.44
C HIS A 228 27.98 -57.07 19.20
N GLU A 229 26.65 -57.19 19.09
CA GLU A 229 25.94 -58.41 18.66
C GLU A 229 26.59 -59.81 18.73
N GLN A 230 27.62 -60.01 17.91
CA GLN A 230 28.16 -61.34 17.60
C GLN A 230 29.53 -61.57 18.23
N LEU A 231 30.10 -60.54 18.87
CA LEU A 231 31.39 -60.63 19.56
C LEU A 231 31.25 -61.31 20.94
N PRO A 232 32.27 -62.08 21.38
CA PRO A 232 32.32 -62.66 22.72
C PRO A 232 32.23 -61.57 23.80
N GLU A 233 31.63 -61.88 24.97
CA GLU A 233 31.35 -60.88 26.01
C GLU A 233 32.61 -60.12 26.50
N GLU A 234 33.77 -60.76 26.50
CA GLU A 234 35.05 -60.15 26.91
C GLU A 234 35.52 -59.03 25.96
N GLU A 235 35.31 -59.20 24.65
CA GLU A 235 35.67 -58.20 23.64
C GLU A 235 34.64 -57.07 23.59
N ARG A 236 33.36 -57.34 23.85
CA ARG A 236 32.34 -56.29 24.01
C ARG A 236 32.65 -55.35 25.16
N GLN A 237 33.09 -55.88 26.32
CA GLN A 237 33.41 -55.06 27.49
C GLN A 237 34.65 -54.17 27.26
N ARG A 238 35.67 -54.64 26.52
CA ARG A 238 36.80 -53.78 26.11
C ARG A 238 36.39 -52.68 25.14
N LEU A 239 35.63 -53.01 24.09
CA LEU A 239 35.24 -52.05 23.06
C LEU A 239 34.26 -50.99 23.59
N THR A 240 33.36 -51.34 24.50
CA THR A 240 32.46 -50.37 25.15
C THR A 240 33.22 -49.43 26.09
N GLY A 241 34.23 -49.92 26.81
CA GLY A 241 35.13 -49.10 27.63
C GLY A 241 35.96 -48.10 26.80
N GLU A 242 36.51 -48.54 25.66
CA GLU A 242 37.26 -47.68 24.73
C GLU A 242 36.35 -46.65 24.03
N ALA A 243 35.13 -47.04 23.64
CA ALA A 243 34.14 -46.13 23.06
C ALA A 243 33.67 -45.05 24.06
N ALA A 244 33.47 -45.41 25.33
CA ALA A 244 33.13 -44.44 26.38
C ALA A 244 34.26 -43.43 26.64
N ALA A 245 35.53 -43.87 26.59
CA ALA A 245 36.68 -42.99 26.70
C ALA A 245 36.82 -42.04 25.49
N ALA A 246 36.55 -42.53 24.27
CA ALA A 246 36.56 -41.72 23.05
C ALA A 246 35.41 -40.69 23.02
N ALA A 247 34.21 -41.05 23.47
CA ALA A 247 33.09 -40.12 23.59
C ALA A 247 33.36 -38.99 24.61
N ALA A 248 34.00 -39.32 25.74
CA ALA A 248 34.44 -38.32 26.71
C ALA A 248 35.51 -37.36 26.15
N ALA A 249 36.43 -37.86 25.32
CA ALA A 249 37.43 -37.04 24.65
C ALA A 249 36.83 -36.13 23.55
N ALA A 250 35.85 -36.62 22.79
CA ALA A 250 35.16 -35.82 21.77
C ALA A 250 34.29 -34.71 22.36
N ALA A 251 33.63 -34.97 23.50
CA ALA A 251 32.88 -33.95 24.24
C ALA A 251 33.79 -32.81 24.74
N ALA A 252 35.01 -33.14 25.19
CA ALA A 252 36.01 -32.16 25.60
C ALA A 252 36.59 -31.33 24.44
N ALA A 253 36.60 -31.86 23.21
CA ALA A 253 37.09 -31.17 22.02
C ALA A 253 36.02 -30.24 21.39
N GLY A 254 34.73 -30.61 21.48
CA GLY A 254 33.63 -29.80 20.96
C GLY A 254 33.44 -28.44 21.66
N GLU A 255 33.88 -28.31 22.92
CA GLU A 255 33.84 -27.04 23.67
C GLU A 255 34.93 -26.03 23.23
N GLN A 256 35.99 -26.46 22.52
CA GLN A 256 37.11 -25.57 22.15
C GLN A 256 36.94 -24.86 20.80
N GLN A 257 35.97 -25.25 19.96
CA GLN A 257 35.84 -24.72 18.59
C GLN A 257 34.88 -23.51 18.45
N GLN A 258 34.24 -23.05 19.54
CA GLN A 258 33.40 -21.83 19.52
C GLN A 258 34.19 -20.53 19.79
N ASP A 259 35.47 -20.60 20.13
CA ASP A 259 36.25 -19.43 20.59
C ASP A 259 37.50 -19.22 19.70
N GLY A 260 37.32 -18.78 18.45
CA GLY A 260 38.46 -18.52 17.56
C GLY A 260 38.13 -18.17 16.12
N GLY A 261 37.67 -16.94 15.86
CA GLY A 261 37.53 -16.42 14.50
C GLY A 261 37.13 -14.95 14.44
N GLY A 262 38.07 -14.04 14.72
CA GLY A 262 37.86 -12.59 14.60
C GLY A 262 38.59 -11.96 13.40
N GLY A 263 37.90 -11.00 12.74
CA GLY A 263 38.50 -9.71 12.37
C GLY A 263 38.73 -9.38 10.89
N SER A 264 37.99 -8.38 10.37
CA SER A 264 38.55 -7.25 9.59
C SER A 264 37.51 -6.13 9.40
N GLY A 265 37.90 -4.88 9.68
CA GLY A 265 37.14 -3.68 9.34
C GLY A 265 37.40 -2.49 10.30
N GLU A 266 38.15 -1.51 9.81
CA GLU A 266 38.74 -0.39 10.55
C GLU A 266 37.75 0.69 11.08
N GLY A 267 38.09 1.23 12.26
CA GLY A 267 38.26 2.68 12.52
C GLY A 267 37.07 3.65 12.39
N GLY A 268 36.64 4.19 13.54
CA GLY A 268 35.83 5.43 13.61
C GLY A 268 35.24 5.66 15.00
N GLY A 269 35.84 6.55 15.78
CA GLY A 269 35.58 6.72 17.21
C GLY A 269 34.42 7.64 17.60
N GLY A 270 34.17 7.70 18.91
CA GLY A 270 33.54 8.85 19.56
C GLY A 270 32.46 8.58 20.59
N GLY A 271 32.87 8.36 21.84
CA GLY A 271 32.38 9.15 22.98
C GLY A 271 31.02 8.83 23.63
N GLY A 272 31.06 8.63 24.95
CA GLY A 272 30.07 9.22 25.86
C GLY A 272 29.26 8.21 26.66
N GLY A 273 29.60 8.06 27.94
CA GLY A 273 28.95 7.10 28.84
C GLY A 273 27.54 7.50 29.28
N SER A 274 26.86 6.55 29.92
CA SER A 274 26.35 6.76 31.28
C SER A 274 25.83 5.45 31.86
N ASN A 275 26.10 5.33 33.15
CA ASN A 275 25.87 4.24 34.06
C ASN A 275 24.43 4.29 34.60
N GLY A 276 23.81 3.17 34.95
CA GLY A 276 22.50 3.22 35.61
C GLY A 276 21.86 1.87 35.93
N MET A 277 22.31 1.24 37.01
CA MET A 277 21.65 0.13 37.71
C MET A 277 20.31 0.53 38.34
N ALA A 278 19.32 -0.36 38.34
CA ALA A 278 18.30 -0.64 39.39
C ALA A 278 17.24 -1.60 38.79
N ASN A 279 17.11 -2.87 39.18
CA ASN A 279 16.64 -3.48 40.44
C ASN A 279 15.15 -3.19 40.79
N GLY A 280 14.37 -4.26 41.01
CA GLY A 280 13.01 -4.23 41.59
C GLY A 280 12.00 -5.13 40.84
N GLN A 281 11.80 -6.38 41.28
CA GLN A 281 10.66 -6.84 42.13
C GLN A 281 9.41 -7.20 41.31
N HIS A 282 9.11 -8.50 41.17
CA HIS A 282 8.19 -9.28 42.02
C HIS A 282 6.72 -8.84 41.92
N GLY A 283 5.91 -9.74 41.36
CA GLY A 283 4.46 -9.64 41.29
C GLY A 283 3.88 -10.95 40.76
N ASP A 284 3.97 -11.99 41.60
CA ASP A 284 3.29 -13.27 41.43
C ASP A 284 1.81 -13.09 41.82
N GLY A 285 0.89 -13.68 41.06
CA GLY A 285 -0.55 -13.56 41.30
C GLY A 285 -1.34 -14.41 40.30
N PRO A 286 -2.04 -15.47 40.75
CA PRO A 286 -2.60 -16.51 39.89
C PRO A 286 -3.98 -16.16 39.32
N GLU A 287 -4.32 -16.86 38.23
CA GLU A 287 -5.65 -17.00 37.62
C GLU A 287 -6.75 -17.40 38.64
N PRO A 288 -8.05 -17.33 38.30
CA PRO A 288 -8.66 -18.45 37.54
C PRO A 288 -9.84 -18.11 36.60
N MET A 289 -9.98 -18.96 35.57
CA MET A 289 -11.16 -19.69 35.08
C MET A 289 -12.48 -18.97 34.71
N ASP A 290 -12.90 -19.30 33.49
CA ASP A 290 -14.26 -19.58 33.00
C ASP A 290 -15.34 -18.49 33.08
N GLU A 291 -15.64 -17.87 31.93
CA GLU A 291 -16.87 -18.02 31.12
C GLU A 291 -16.70 -17.40 29.72
#